data_AF-X1G186-F1
#
_entry.id   AF-X1G186-F1
#
_cell.length_a   1.000
_cell.length_b   1.000
_cell.length_c   1.000
_cell.angle_alpha   90.00
_cell.angle_beta   90.00
_cell.angle_gamma   90.00
#
_symmetry.space_group_name_H-M   'P 1'
#
loop_
_entity.id
_entity.type
_entity.pdbx_description
1 polymer ?
#
loop_
_entity_poly.entity_id
_entity_poly.type
_entity_poly.pdbx_seq_one_letter_code
_entity_poly.pdbx_strand_id
1 'polypeptide(L)'
;VPDKIKRLFVTAHEIIPEWHVRMQAAFQKSTHNAVSKTVNFPQEATREDIAEVYMTAYEQGLKGITIYRDRSREAQVLTTGREEKVEGAVLTPRRRSKITSGVTERVTTGCGYIYVTVNSDEQGICEVFSSLGKAGGCASAQLEATCRLISLALRSGVDVASVVRQLRGIRCPSIAWEEGKSILSCADAIASVLEKHIGGDAAKPRLEDYGLASNIAGQCPECGNLLVYQEGCFICPTCGYTKC
;
A
#
# COMPACT_ATOMS: atom_id res chain seq x y z
N VAL A 1 -34.19 -27.18 -2.08
CA VAL A 1 -34.30 -27.53 -3.52
C VAL A 1 -34.26 -29.06 -3.67
N PRO A 2 -35.21 -29.70 -4.37
CA PRO A 2 -35.20 -31.15 -4.60
C PRO A 2 -33.98 -31.61 -5.43
N ASP A 3 -33.51 -32.84 -5.22
CA ASP A 3 -32.26 -33.31 -5.84
C ASP A 3 -32.34 -33.44 -7.38
N LYS A 4 -33.52 -33.76 -7.92
CA LYS A 4 -33.75 -33.74 -9.38
C LYS A 4 -33.51 -32.35 -9.97
N ILE A 5 -33.87 -31.30 -9.24
CA ILE A 5 -33.67 -29.91 -9.67
C ILE A 5 -32.19 -29.52 -9.54
N LYS A 6 -31.53 -29.89 -8.43
CA LYS A 6 -30.08 -29.65 -8.28
C LYS A 6 -29.24 -30.28 -9.40
N ARG A 7 -29.58 -31.51 -9.80
CA ARG A 7 -28.92 -32.21 -10.91
C ARG A 7 -29.07 -31.52 -12.26
N LEU A 8 -30.16 -30.78 -12.47
CA LEU A 8 -30.42 -30.08 -13.73
C LEU A 8 -29.66 -28.75 -13.80
N PHE A 9 -29.52 -28.07 -12.66
CA PHE A 9 -28.91 -26.73 -12.57
C PHE A 9 -27.52 -26.79 -11.92
N VAL A 10 -26.65 -27.67 -12.42
CA VAL A 10 -25.24 -27.71 -12.01
C VAL A 10 -24.46 -26.54 -12.61
N THR A 11 -23.51 -26.03 -11.84
CA THR A 11 -22.63 -24.93 -12.21
C THR A 11 -21.28 -25.44 -12.71
N ALA A 12 -20.48 -24.54 -13.28
CA ALA A 12 -19.19 -24.91 -13.84
C ALA A 12 -18.19 -25.46 -12.80
N HIS A 13 -18.33 -25.12 -11.52
CA HIS A 13 -17.44 -25.61 -10.45
C HIS A 13 -17.90 -26.98 -9.88
N GLU A 14 -19.14 -27.37 -10.16
CA GLU A 14 -19.70 -28.66 -9.75
C GLU A 14 -19.46 -29.75 -10.81
N ILE A 15 -18.99 -29.37 -12.00
CA ILE A 15 -18.63 -30.28 -13.08
C ILE A 15 -17.14 -30.61 -12.96
N ILE A 16 -16.80 -31.89 -12.83
CA ILE A 16 -15.40 -32.30 -12.73
C ILE A 16 -14.61 -31.97 -14.03
N PRO A 17 -13.30 -31.68 -13.94
CA PRO A 17 -12.49 -31.22 -15.08
C PRO A 17 -12.56 -32.11 -16.32
N GLU A 18 -12.58 -33.44 -16.14
CA GLU A 18 -12.68 -34.41 -17.23
C GLU A 18 -13.93 -34.19 -18.10
N TRP A 19 -15.09 -33.89 -17.49
CA TRP A 19 -16.32 -33.64 -18.23
C TRP A 19 -16.27 -32.34 -19.02
N HIS A 20 -15.53 -31.33 -18.55
CA HIS A 20 -15.28 -30.13 -19.35
C HIS A 20 -14.49 -30.44 -20.63
N VAL A 21 -13.43 -31.27 -20.53
CA VAL A 21 -12.61 -31.67 -21.68
C VAL A 21 -13.42 -32.50 -22.66
N ARG A 22 -14.17 -33.51 -22.17
CA ARG A 22 -15.03 -34.35 -23.00
C ARG A 22 -16.09 -33.54 -23.75
N MET A 23 -16.67 -32.53 -23.07
CA MET A 23 -17.61 -31.62 -23.71
C MET A 23 -16.94 -30.79 -24.80
N GLN A 24 -15.75 -30.23 -24.55
CA GLN A 24 -15.00 -29.50 -25.56
C GLN A 24 -14.66 -30.39 -26.77
N ALA A 25 -14.25 -31.64 -26.53
CA ALA A 25 -13.95 -32.62 -27.58
C ALA A 25 -15.16 -32.96 -28.44
N ALA A 26 -16.35 -33.08 -27.85
CA ALA A 26 -17.58 -33.31 -28.59
C ALA A 26 -17.84 -32.20 -29.62
N PHE A 27 -17.66 -30.93 -29.23
CA PHE A 27 -17.81 -29.79 -30.15
C PHE A 27 -16.65 -29.65 -31.14
N GLN A 28 -15.42 -30.00 -30.73
CA GLN A 28 -14.23 -29.89 -31.58
C GLN A 28 -14.31 -30.78 -32.83
N LYS A 29 -15.00 -31.94 -32.75
CA LYS A 29 -15.23 -32.86 -33.89
C LYS A 29 -15.92 -32.20 -35.08
N SER A 30 -16.78 -31.21 -34.83
CA SER A 30 -17.56 -30.50 -35.86
C SER A 30 -17.08 -29.06 -36.08
N THR A 31 -15.91 -28.69 -35.51
CA THR A 31 -15.39 -27.32 -35.58
C THR A 31 -14.05 -27.28 -36.30
N HIS A 32 -14.01 -26.59 -37.45
CA HIS A 32 -12.79 -26.40 -38.24
C HIS A 32 -11.76 -25.51 -37.54
N ASN A 33 -12.20 -24.50 -36.79
CA ASN A 33 -11.34 -23.70 -35.91
C ASN A 33 -11.19 -24.36 -34.51
N ALA A 34 -10.60 -23.64 -33.55
CA ALA A 34 -10.51 -24.09 -32.16
C ALA A 34 -11.79 -23.74 -31.38
N VAL A 35 -12.13 -24.57 -30.38
CA VAL A 35 -13.21 -24.29 -29.43
C VAL A 35 -12.65 -23.55 -28.21
N SER A 36 -13.17 -22.36 -27.92
CA SER A 36 -12.83 -21.62 -26.70
C SER A 36 -13.69 -22.10 -25.53
N LYS A 37 -13.08 -22.87 -24.62
CA LYS A 37 -13.74 -23.38 -23.41
C LYS A 37 -12.74 -23.42 -22.25
N THR A 38 -13.14 -22.87 -21.12
CA THR A 38 -12.39 -22.96 -19.87
C THR A 38 -12.73 -24.25 -19.12
N VAL A 39 -11.72 -25.03 -18.73
CA VAL A 39 -11.83 -26.10 -17.75
C VAL A 39 -11.62 -25.48 -16.37
N ASN A 40 -12.68 -25.47 -15.54
CA ASN A 40 -12.58 -24.93 -14.18
C ASN A 40 -12.08 -26.03 -13.23
N PHE A 41 -11.20 -25.66 -12.32
CA PHE A 41 -10.70 -26.50 -11.27
C PHE A 41 -11.03 -25.91 -9.91
N PRO A 42 -11.26 -26.74 -8.88
CA PRO A 42 -11.34 -26.27 -7.51
C PRO A 42 -9.98 -25.73 -7.02
N GLN A 43 -9.98 -24.97 -5.93
CA GLN A 43 -8.77 -24.34 -5.39
C GLN A 43 -7.71 -25.38 -5.01
N GLU A 44 -8.15 -26.52 -4.47
CA GLU A 44 -7.33 -27.63 -4.00
C GLU A 44 -6.72 -28.48 -5.13
N ALA A 45 -7.03 -28.20 -6.40
CA ALA A 45 -6.48 -28.94 -7.53
C ALA A 45 -4.94 -28.85 -7.59
N THR A 46 -4.32 -30.02 -7.72
CA THR A 46 -2.88 -30.24 -7.74
C THR A 46 -2.29 -30.00 -9.14
N ARG A 47 -0.96 -30.04 -9.24
CA ARG A 47 -0.28 -29.90 -10.54
C ARG A 47 -0.52 -31.14 -11.40
N GLU A 48 -0.64 -32.29 -10.77
CA GLU A 48 -0.91 -33.58 -11.37
C GLU A 48 -2.30 -33.59 -12.01
N ASP A 49 -3.33 -33.07 -11.31
CA ASP A 49 -4.70 -32.94 -11.85
C ASP A 49 -4.73 -32.05 -13.12
N ILE A 50 -3.92 -30.99 -13.13
CA ILE A 50 -3.80 -30.08 -14.27
C ILE A 50 -3.07 -30.78 -15.44
N ALA A 51 -2.00 -31.52 -15.14
CA ALA A 51 -1.24 -32.25 -16.15
C ALA A 51 -2.10 -33.32 -16.84
N GLU A 52 -2.94 -34.04 -16.10
CA GLU A 52 -3.86 -35.02 -16.65
C GLU A 52 -4.85 -34.40 -17.66
N VAL A 53 -5.36 -33.20 -17.39
CA VAL A 53 -6.23 -32.48 -18.33
C VAL A 53 -5.49 -32.08 -19.60
N TYR A 54 -4.22 -31.66 -19.51
CA TYR A 54 -3.41 -31.39 -20.69
C TYR A 54 -3.20 -32.64 -21.54
N MET A 55 -2.87 -33.77 -20.90
CA MET A 55 -2.68 -35.04 -21.61
C MET A 55 -3.98 -35.54 -22.24
N THR A 56 -5.09 -35.49 -21.51
CA THR A 56 -6.42 -35.87 -22.02
C THR A 56 -6.82 -35.00 -23.21
N ALA A 57 -6.57 -33.69 -23.16
CA ALA A 57 -6.86 -32.79 -24.27
C ALA A 57 -6.06 -33.10 -25.53
N TYR A 58 -4.78 -33.46 -25.35
CA TYR A 58 -3.91 -33.91 -26.43
C TYR A 58 -4.41 -35.22 -27.05
N GLU A 59 -4.73 -36.21 -26.23
CA GLU A 59 -5.26 -37.51 -26.67
C GLU A 59 -6.61 -37.39 -27.40
N GLN A 60 -7.45 -36.43 -26.98
CA GLN A 60 -8.73 -36.13 -27.63
C GLN A 60 -8.59 -35.27 -28.90
N GLY A 61 -7.36 -34.88 -29.28
CA GLY A 61 -7.10 -34.09 -30.50
C GLY A 61 -7.60 -32.64 -30.42
N LEU A 62 -7.65 -32.04 -29.22
CA LEU A 62 -8.06 -30.65 -29.06
C LEU A 62 -7.01 -29.69 -29.62
N LYS A 63 -7.46 -28.64 -30.32
CA LYS A 63 -6.58 -27.61 -30.90
C LYS A 63 -6.05 -26.60 -29.88
N GLY A 64 -6.58 -26.61 -28.67
CA GLY A 64 -6.20 -25.73 -27.58
C GLY A 64 -7.03 -26.04 -26.35
N ILE A 65 -6.51 -25.68 -25.18
CA ILE A 65 -7.22 -25.83 -23.92
C ILE A 65 -6.89 -24.66 -23.00
N THR A 66 -7.92 -24.16 -22.32
CA THR A 66 -7.81 -23.09 -21.34
C THR A 66 -8.21 -23.65 -20.00
N ILE A 67 -7.36 -23.48 -18.98
CA ILE A 67 -7.68 -23.86 -17.61
C ILE A 67 -7.87 -22.63 -16.75
N TYR A 68 -8.72 -22.75 -15.73
CA TYR A 68 -8.80 -21.79 -14.66
C TYR A 68 -8.93 -22.54 -13.35
N ARG A 69 -7.92 -22.41 -12.48
CA ARG A 69 -7.99 -22.92 -11.12
C ARG A 69 -8.56 -21.85 -10.22
N ASP A 70 -9.56 -22.21 -9.43
CA ASP A 70 -10.16 -21.27 -8.49
C ASP A 70 -9.10 -20.66 -7.55
N ARG A 71 -9.26 -19.38 -7.25
CA ARG A 71 -8.33 -18.51 -6.51
C ARG A 71 -6.88 -18.51 -7.02
N SER A 72 -6.64 -18.82 -8.29
CA SER A 72 -5.31 -18.69 -8.92
C SER A 72 -4.90 -17.26 -9.27
N ARG A 73 -5.82 -16.28 -9.19
CA ARG A 73 -5.58 -14.86 -9.43
C ARG A 73 -6.12 -14.04 -8.25
N GLU A 74 -5.41 -12.95 -7.91
CA GLU A 74 -5.73 -12.06 -6.77
C GLU A 74 -7.09 -11.36 -6.91
N ALA A 75 -7.51 -11.05 -8.14
CA ALA A 75 -8.81 -10.47 -8.45
C ALA A 75 -9.65 -11.44 -9.28
N GLN A 76 -10.77 -11.90 -8.73
CA GLN A 76 -11.75 -12.72 -9.44
C GLN A 76 -12.92 -11.87 -9.93
N VAL A 77 -13.28 -11.99 -11.21
CA VAL A 77 -14.35 -11.20 -11.84
C VAL A 77 -15.74 -11.82 -11.60
N LEU A 78 -15.79 -13.10 -11.18
CA LEU A 78 -17.02 -13.86 -10.99
C LEU A 78 -16.97 -14.65 -9.68
N THR A 79 -17.68 -14.16 -8.66
CA THR A 79 -17.76 -14.80 -7.35
C THR A 79 -18.87 -15.86 -7.37
N THR A 80 -18.52 -17.14 -7.29
CA THR A 80 -19.51 -18.19 -7.01
C THR A 80 -19.96 -18.08 -5.57
N GLY A 81 -21.28 -17.99 -5.36
CA GLY A 81 -21.91 -17.82 -4.06
C GLY A 81 -21.54 -18.91 -3.05
N ARG A 82 -20.49 -18.65 -2.28
CA ARG A 82 -20.37 -18.94 -0.85
C ARG A 82 -19.36 -17.93 -0.31
N GLU A 83 -19.91 -16.91 0.34
CA GLU A 83 -19.12 -15.94 1.09
C GLU A 83 -18.32 -16.70 2.17
N GLU A 84 -17.04 -16.92 1.94
CA GLU A 84 -16.12 -16.23 2.83
C GLU A 84 -15.92 -14.87 2.20
N LYS A 85 -16.64 -13.87 2.71
CA LYS A 85 -16.17 -12.50 2.60
C LYS A 85 -14.74 -12.54 3.13
N VAL A 86 -13.75 -12.54 2.24
CA VAL A 86 -12.67 -11.61 2.46
C VAL A 86 -13.39 -10.28 2.29
N GLU A 87 -13.92 -9.75 3.40
CA GLU A 87 -14.27 -8.35 3.44
C GLU A 87 -13.03 -7.67 2.88
N GLY A 88 -13.13 -7.10 1.67
CA GLY A 88 -12.24 -6.02 1.33
C GLY A 88 -12.51 -5.02 2.43
N ALA A 89 -11.68 -5.05 3.47
CA ALA A 89 -11.96 -4.42 4.73
C ALA A 89 -12.30 -2.98 4.39
N VAL A 90 -13.57 -2.60 4.57
CA VAL A 90 -13.95 -1.22 4.36
C VAL A 90 -13.10 -0.48 5.37
N LEU A 91 -12.13 0.30 4.88
CA LEU A 91 -11.14 1.03 5.68
C LEU A 91 -11.84 2.12 6.49
N THR A 92 -12.65 1.68 7.45
CA THR A 92 -13.42 2.52 8.34
C THR A 92 -12.57 2.76 9.59
N PRO A 93 -12.45 4.01 10.04
CA PRO A 93 -11.64 4.30 11.20
C PRO A 93 -12.28 3.66 12.43
N ARG A 94 -11.48 2.91 13.20
CA ARG A 94 -11.91 2.38 14.49
C ARG A 94 -12.36 3.49 15.42
N ARG A 95 -13.26 3.14 16.34
CA ARG A 95 -13.79 4.07 17.34
C ARG A 95 -12.65 4.59 18.21
N ARG A 96 -12.59 5.92 18.36
CA ARG A 96 -11.59 6.58 19.20
C ARG A 96 -11.85 6.25 20.67
N SER A 97 -10.82 5.77 21.36
CA SER A 97 -10.84 5.56 22.82
C SER A 97 -10.92 6.89 23.57
N LYS A 98 -11.58 6.90 24.73
CA LYS A 98 -11.65 8.12 25.57
C LYS A 98 -10.30 8.51 26.18
N ILE A 99 -9.45 7.51 26.42
CA ILE A 99 -8.13 7.66 27.03
C ILE A 99 -7.14 6.93 26.13
N THR A 100 -6.02 7.56 25.85
CA THR A 100 -4.89 7.00 25.11
C THR A 100 -3.62 7.22 25.92
N SER A 101 -2.62 6.37 25.71
CA SER A 101 -1.27 6.55 26.24
C SER A 101 -0.37 7.06 25.11
N GLY A 102 0.59 7.92 25.38
CA GLY A 102 1.44 8.44 24.32
C GLY A 102 2.61 9.24 24.84
N VAL A 103 3.49 9.61 23.91
CA VAL A 103 4.66 10.43 24.18
C VAL A 103 4.64 11.67 23.29
N THR A 104 5.30 12.72 23.74
CA THR A 104 5.51 13.93 22.94
C THR A 104 7.00 14.18 22.80
N GLU A 105 7.48 14.19 21.56
CA GLU A 105 8.87 14.51 21.23
C GLU A 105 8.96 15.91 20.62
N ARG A 106 9.96 16.67 21.04
CA ARG A 106 10.31 17.94 20.40
C ARG A 106 11.27 17.64 19.26
N VAL A 107 10.95 18.12 18.06
CA VAL A 107 11.76 17.96 16.85
C VAL A 107 12.12 19.32 16.28
N THR A 108 13.39 19.50 15.93
CA THR A 108 13.91 20.72 15.34
C THR A 108 13.68 20.70 13.84
N THR A 109 12.93 21.68 13.32
CA THR A 109 12.69 21.86 11.87
C THR A 109 13.23 23.20 11.40
N GLY A 110 13.38 23.39 10.09
CA GLY A 110 13.91 24.66 9.55
C GLY A 110 13.01 25.87 9.79
N CYS A 111 11.75 25.67 10.18
CA CYS A 111 10.80 26.74 10.52
C CYS A 111 10.59 26.90 12.05
N GLY A 112 11.41 26.24 12.87
CA GLY A 112 11.31 26.20 14.32
C GLY A 112 11.03 24.81 14.87
N TYR A 113 10.88 24.70 16.18
CA TYR A 113 10.58 23.42 16.83
C TYR A 113 9.10 23.07 16.66
N ILE A 114 8.83 21.79 16.35
CA ILE A 114 7.50 21.21 16.50
C ILE A 114 7.51 20.21 17.65
N TYR A 115 6.37 20.03 18.28
CA TYR A 115 6.13 18.93 19.20
C TYR A 115 5.27 17.92 18.47
N VAL A 116 5.72 16.67 18.37
CA VAL A 116 4.97 15.57 17.77
C VAL A 116 4.53 14.64 18.88
N THR A 117 3.22 14.48 19.03
CA THR A 117 2.62 13.57 20.01
C THR A 117 2.13 12.32 19.27
N VAL A 118 2.60 11.15 19.70
CA VAL A 118 2.16 9.85 19.17
C VAL A 118 1.41 9.12 20.28
N ASN A 119 0.14 8.82 20.01
CA ASN A 119 -0.76 8.16 20.95
C ASN A 119 -1.13 6.75 20.46
N SER A 120 -1.19 5.83 21.40
CA SER A 120 -1.59 4.44 21.24
C SER A 120 -2.70 4.06 22.22
N ASP A 121 -3.52 3.10 21.79
CA ASP A 121 -4.49 2.37 22.61
C ASP A 121 -4.11 0.88 22.66
N GLU A 122 -5.00 0.03 23.17
CA GLU A 122 -4.82 -1.43 23.27
C GLU A 122 -4.52 -2.13 21.94
N GLN A 123 -4.89 -1.50 20.81
CA GLN A 123 -4.71 -2.01 19.46
C GLN A 123 -3.55 -1.31 18.72
N GLY A 124 -2.67 -0.59 19.43
CA GLY A 124 -1.49 0.07 18.88
C GLY A 124 -1.68 1.56 18.58
N ILE A 125 -0.78 2.12 17.76
CA ILE A 125 -0.76 3.55 17.43
C ILE A 125 -2.06 3.93 16.71
N CYS A 126 -2.73 4.98 17.22
CA CYS A 126 -4.03 5.43 16.70
C CYS A 126 -4.05 6.90 16.31
N GLU A 127 -3.26 7.75 16.96
CA GLU A 127 -3.33 9.19 16.72
C GLU A 127 -1.95 9.83 16.73
N VAL A 128 -1.81 10.83 15.88
CA VAL A 128 -0.64 11.69 15.80
C VAL A 128 -1.12 13.12 15.85
N PHE A 129 -0.55 13.89 16.77
CA PHE A 129 -0.73 15.34 16.84
C PHE A 129 0.61 16.00 16.60
N SER A 130 0.57 17.23 16.10
CA SER A 130 1.75 18.07 16.23
C SER A 130 1.37 19.53 16.38
N SER A 131 2.23 20.25 17.08
CA SER A 131 2.07 21.68 17.33
C SER A 131 3.35 22.42 16.99
N LEU A 132 3.22 23.48 16.20
CA LEU A 132 4.32 24.36 15.82
C LEU A 132 4.39 25.54 16.79
N GLY A 133 5.00 25.32 17.96
CA GLY A 133 5.36 26.36 18.94
C GLY A 133 4.39 27.57 19.05
N LYS A 134 4.94 28.79 19.07
CA LYS A 134 4.18 30.06 19.14
C LYS A 134 3.68 30.57 17.78
N ALA A 135 3.81 29.78 16.71
CA ALA A 135 3.55 30.23 15.35
C ALA A 135 2.23 29.67 14.83
N GLY A 136 1.18 30.50 14.83
CA GLY A 136 -0.01 30.27 14.01
C GLY A 136 0.27 30.50 12.52
N GLY A 137 -0.66 30.11 11.64
CA GLY A 137 -0.61 30.39 10.21
C GLY A 137 -0.73 29.14 9.32
N CYS A 138 -0.39 29.28 8.04
CA CYS A 138 -0.58 28.22 7.03
C CYS A 138 0.14 26.93 7.40
N ALA A 139 1.35 27.01 7.96
CA ALA A 139 2.11 25.84 8.38
C ALA A 139 1.39 25.05 9.49
N SER A 140 0.81 25.73 10.49
CA SER A 140 0.05 25.08 11.55
C SER A 140 -1.24 24.44 11.01
N ALA A 141 -1.93 25.10 10.09
CA ALA A 141 -3.17 24.59 9.49
C ALA A 141 -2.91 23.33 8.63
N GLN A 142 -1.85 23.36 7.81
CA GLN A 142 -1.45 22.19 7.01
C GLN A 142 -0.99 21.04 7.91
N LEU A 143 -0.22 21.35 8.96
CA LEU A 143 0.26 20.36 9.91
C LEU A 143 -0.89 19.68 10.66
N GLU A 144 -1.90 20.44 11.10
CA GLU A 144 -3.12 19.90 11.69
C GLU A 144 -3.85 18.98 10.70
N ALA A 145 -4.04 19.43 9.45
CA ALA A 145 -4.69 18.61 8.42
C ALA A 145 -3.94 17.29 8.18
N THR A 146 -2.60 17.34 8.07
CA THR A 146 -1.75 16.16 7.92
C THR A 146 -1.90 15.21 9.11
N CYS A 147 -1.83 15.70 10.35
CA CYS A 147 -2.03 14.90 11.56
C CYS A 147 -3.41 14.24 11.62
N ARG A 148 -4.46 14.94 11.21
CA ARG A 148 -5.83 14.38 11.17
C ARG A 148 -5.97 13.28 10.12
N LEU A 149 -5.35 13.46 8.95
CA LEU A 149 -5.34 12.43 7.89
C LEU A 149 -4.52 11.20 8.30
N ILE A 150 -3.37 11.40 8.94
CA ILE A 150 -2.56 10.29 9.48
C ILE A 150 -3.36 9.53 10.54
N SER A 151 -3.96 10.24 11.51
CA SER A 151 -4.77 9.61 12.57
C SER A 151 -6.02 8.91 12.04
N LEU A 152 -6.57 9.38 10.90
CA LEU A 152 -7.64 8.70 10.20
C LEU A 152 -7.11 7.40 9.56
N ALA A 153 -6.00 7.47 8.82
CA ALA A 153 -5.39 6.33 8.15
C ALA A 153 -5.00 5.22 9.14
N LEU A 154 -4.35 5.58 10.25
CA LEU A 154 -3.94 4.62 11.28
C LEU A 154 -5.15 3.92 11.91
N ARG A 155 -6.20 4.67 12.25
CA ARG A 155 -7.44 4.06 12.77
C ARG A 155 -8.19 3.23 11.74
N SER A 156 -8.01 3.53 10.45
CA SER A 156 -8.56 2.72 9.35
C SER A 156 -7.75 1.45 9.06
N GLY A 157 -6.68 1.16 9.82
CA GLY A 157 -5.87 -0.05 9.67
C GLY A 157 -4.71 0.08 8.68
N VAL A 158 -4.36 1.30 8.26
CA VAL A 158 -3.16 1.53 7.48
C VAL A 158 -1.93 1.31 8.36
N ASP A 159 -1.00 0.50 7.86
CA ASP A 159 0.26 0.21 8.52
C ASP A 159 1.11 1.47 8.76
N VAL A 160 1.72 1.57 9.95
CA VAL A 160 2.50 2.75 10.37
C VAL A 160 3.73 2.92 9.46
N ALA A 161 4.41 1.83 9.09
CA ALA A 161 5.59 1.92 8.22
C ALA A 161 5.23 2.45 6.83
N SER A 162 4.03 2.11 6.33
CA SER A 162 3.49 2.65 5.09
C SER A 162 3.25 4.16 5.17
N VAL A 163 2.73 4.67 6.29
CA VAL A 163 2.58 6.12 6.52
C VAL A 163 3.96 6.80 6.60
N VAL A 164 4.90 6.24 7.36
CA VAL A 164 6.28 6.77 7.46
C VAL A 164 6.91 6.84 6.07
N ARG A 165 6.73 5.82 5.23
CA ARG A 165 7.24 5.80 3.85
C ARG A 165 6.74 6.96 3.00
N GLN A 166 5.48 7.38 3.18
CA GLN A 166 4.91 8.51 2.43
C GLN A 166 5.39 9.88 2.94
N LEU A 167 5.69 10.00 4.22
CA LEU A 167 6.06 11.28 4.84
C LEU A 167 7.57 11.55 4.84
N ARG A 168 8.38 10.50 4.95
CA ARG A 168 9.84 10.60 4.99
C ARG A 168 10.34 11.20 3.68
N GLY A 169 11.30 12.12 3.78
CA GLY A 169 11.92 12.72 2.60
C GLY A 169 11.14 13.88 1.98
N ILE A 170 9.92 14.18 2.43
CA ILE A 170 9.20 15.40 2.03
C ILE A 170 10.06 16.61 2.45
N ARG A 171 10.35 17.50 1.49
CA ARG A 171 11.27 18.62 1.66
C ARG A 171 10.54 19.97 1.70
N CYS A 172 11.00 20.81 2.61
CA CYS A 172 10.69 22.24 2.69
C CYS A 172 11.97 23.03 2.31
N PRO A 173 11.86 24.29 1.85
CA PRO A 173 13.05 25.12 1.58
C PRO A 173 13.98 25.30 2.79
N SER A 174 13.44 25.21 4.01
CA SER A 174 14.20 25.29 5.25
C SER A 174 14.36 23.89 5.86
N ILE A 175 15.57 23.34 5.76
CA ILE A 175 15.96 22.09 6.43
C ILE A 175 16.62 22.36 7.78
N ALA A 176 16.56 21.39 8.69
CA ALA A 176 17.26 21.43 9.97
C ALA A 176 18.06 20.15 10.20
N TRP A 177 19.01 20.22 11.14
CA TRP A 177 19.80 19.08 11.60
C TRP A 177 19.53 18.84 13.07
N GLU A 178 19.29 17.58 13.43
CA GLU A 178 19.02 17.15 14.79
C GLU A 178 19.68 15.79 15.05
N GLU A 179 20.52 15.71 16.09
CA GLU A 179 21.21 14.48 16.49
C GLU A 179 21.96 13.76 15.34
N GLY A 180 22.57 14.53 14.43
CA GLY A 180 23.30 13.99 13.27
C GLY A 180 22.42 13.50 12.12
N LYS A 181 21.09 13.69 12.19
CA LYS A 181 20.14 13.43 11.10
C LYS A 181 19.56 14.72 10.56
N SER A 182 19.33 14.78 9.25
CA SER A 182 18.61 15.90 8.62
C SER A 182 17.10 15.71 8.77
N ILE A 183 16.41 16.76 9.19
CA ILE A 183 14.95 16.89 9.16
C ILE A 183 14.59 17.84 8.03
N LEU A 184 13.91 17.30 7.01
CA LEU A 184 13.72 17.98 5.73
C LEU A 184 12.46 18.85 5.67
N SER A 185 11.47 18.56 6.52
CA SER A 185 10.22 19.32 6.64
C SER A 185 9.48 18.93 7.93
N CYS A 186 8.36 19.60 8.22
CA CYS A 186 7.47 19.19 9.31
C CYS A 186 6.86 17.80 9.09
N ALA A 187 6.61 17.39 7.83
CA ALA A 187 6.11 16.05 7.53
C ALA A 187 7.19 14.98 7.78
N ASP A 188 8.42 15.27 7.38
CA ASP A 188 9.58 14.40 7.63
C ASP A 188 9.91 14.31 9.13
N ALA A 189 9.67 15.38 9.89
CA ALA A 189 9.75 15.38 11.35
C ALA A 189 8.73 14.43 12.00
N ILE A 190 7.47 14.42 11.52
CA ILE A 190 6.46 13.45 11.97
C ILE A 190 6.91 12.02 11.64
N ALA A 191 7.44 11.79 10.44
CA ALA A 191 7.96 10.49 10.03
C ALA A 191 9.08 9.98 10.96
N SER A 192 10.02 10.86 11.30
CA SER A 192 11.14 10.56 12.22
C SER A 192 10.65 10.10 13.59
N VAL A 193 9.64 10.76 14.16
CA VAL A 193 9.09 10.39 15.47
C VAL A 193 8.28 9.09 15.39
N LEU A 194 7.46 8.92 14.35
CA LEU A 194 6.73 7.67 14.14
C LEU A 194 7.67 6.47 13.97
N GLU A 195 8.77 6.63 13.23
CA GLU A 195 9.76 5.59 12.98
C GLU A 195 10.39 5.05 14.29
N LYS A 196 10.64 5.92 15.27
CA LYS A 196 11.14 5.51 16.60
C LYS A 196 10.15 4.62 17.36
N HIS A 197 8.87 4.70 17.03
CA HIS A 197 7.77 4.01 17.70
C HIS A 197 7.29 2.76 16.96
N ILE A 198 7.91 2.41 15.83
CA ILE A 198 7.68 1.13 15.15
C ILE A 198 8.54 0.07 15.86
N GLY A 199 7.89 -0.97 16.42
CA GLY A 199 8.58 -2.11 17.00
C GLY A 199 9.20 -3.02 15.93
N GLY A 200 10.47 -3.40 16.12
CA GLY A 200 11.17 -4.41 15.30
C GLY A 200 12.09 -3.82 14.23
N ASP A 201 13.36 -4.26 14.23
CA ASP A 201 14.38 -3.84 13.24
C ASP A 201 14.06 -4.26 11.80
N ALA A 202 13.11 -5.17 11.59
CA ALA A 202 12.66 -5.62 10.26
C ALA A 202 11.65 -4.67 9.57
N ALA A 203 11.08 -3.71 10.31
CA ALA A 203 10.06 -2.77 9.79
C ALA A 203 10.56 -1.32 9.65
N LYS A 204 11.81 -1.04 10.05
CA LYS A 204 12.46 0.26 9.83
C LYS A 204 12.80 0.38 8.34
N PRO A 205 12.19 1.30 7.59
CA PRO A 205 12.51 1.43 6.18
C PRO A 205 13.95 1.96 6.04
N ARG A 206 14.73 1.41 5.11
CA ARG A 206 16.13 1.79 4.93
C ARG A 206 16.22 3.12 4.21
N LEU A 207 17.27 3.90 4.48
CA LEU A 207 17.48 5.21 3.85
C LEU A 207 17.46 5.16 2.30
N GLU A 208 17.85 4.00 1.75
CA GLU A 208 17.83 3.65 0.32
C GLU A 208 16.42 3.51 -0.26
N ASP A 209 15.43 3.09 0.56
CA ASP A 209 14.05 2.84 0.13
C ASP A 209 13.30 4.13 -0.24
N TYR A 210 13.82 5.28 0.18
CA TYR A 210 13.17 6.59 0.02
C TYR A 210 13.61 7.36 -1.22
N GLY A 211 14.49 6.80 -2.07
CA GLY A 211 14.93 7.46 -3.31
C GLY A 211 15.46 8.88 -3.09
N LEU A 212 16.16 9.11 -1.97
CA LEU A 212 16.64 10.44 -1.62
C LEU A 212 17.60 10.96 -2.70
N ALA A 213 17.18 12.00 -3.42
CA ALA A 213 18.08 12.77 -4.27
C ALA A 213 19.25 13.26 -3.41
N SER A 214 20.47 12.98 -3.85
CA SER A 214 21.77 13.25 -3.22
C SER A 214 22.06 14.74 -3.01
N ASN A 215 21.09 15.63 -3.25
CA ASN A 215 21.26 17.06 -3.13
C ASN A 215 20.77 17.57 -1.75
N ILE A 216 21.72 17.86 -0.88
CA ILE A 216 21.51 18.33 0.51
C ILE A 216 21.19 19.83 0.55
N ALA A 217 21.42 20.56 -0.54
CA ALA A 217 21.36 22.02 -0.56
C ALA A 217 19.95 22.64 -0.55
N GLY A 218 18.90 21.86 -0.84
CA GLY A 218 17.51 22.33 -0.82
C GLY A 218 17.07 23.08 -2.09
N GLN A 219 15.86 23.64 -2.06
CA GLN A 219 15.29 24.44 -3.16
C GLN A 219 15.27 25.92 -2.80
N CYS A 220 15.54 26.77 -3.79
CA CYS A 220 15.53 28.21 -3.68
C CYS A 220 14.10 28.68 -3.37
N PRO A 221 13.88 29.47 -2.30
CA PRO A 221 12.55 29.94 -1.94
C PRO A 221 11.98 30.94 -2.95
N GLU A 222 12.83 31.62 -3.73
CA GLU A 222 12.37 32.60 -4.71
C GLU A 222 11.97 32.00 -6.06
N CYS A 223 12.70 31.02 -6.57
CA CYS A 223 12.48 30.48 -7.92
C CYS A 223 12.34 28.96 -7.99
N GLY A 224 12.42 28.25 -6.87
CA GLY A 224 12.27 26.78 -6.81
C GLY A 224 13.44 25.97 -7.35
N ASN A 225 14.46 26.60 -7.95
CA ASN A 225 15.66 25.90 -8.43
C ASN A 225 16.48 25.30 -7.30
N LEU A 226 17.25 24.26 -7.60
CA LEU A 226 18.15 23.64 -6.63
C LEU A 226 19.22 24.64 -6.18
N LEU A 227 19.38 24.76 -4.87
CA LEU A 227 20.48 25.50 -4.28
C LEU A 227 21.78 24.68 -4.39
N VAL A 228 22.90 25.38 -4.28
CA VAL A 228 24.24 24.80 -4.22
C VAL A 228 24.86 25.27 -2.90
N TYR A 229 25.45 24.36 -2.14
CA TYR A 229 26.17 24.74 -0.93
C TYR A 229 27.62 25.07 -1.29
N GLN A 230 28.00 26.34 -1.13
CA GLN A 230 29.33 26.84 -1.44
C GLN A 230 29.73 27.92 -0.43
N GLU A 231 30.99 27.91 0.02
CA GLU A 231 31.55 28.93 0.91
C GLU A 231 30.76 29.17 2.21
N GLY A 232 30.10 28.13 2.74
CA GLY A 232 29.32 28.22 3.97
C GLY A 232 27.87 28.68 3.77
N CYS A 233 27.46 28.97 2.53
CA CYS A 233 26.13 29.49 2.20
C CYS A 233 25.42 28.60 1.16
N PHE A 234 24.10 28.57 1.21
CA PHE A 234 23.26 28.03 0.15
C PHE A 234 23.01 29.11 -0.90
N ILE A 235 23.46 28.88 -2.14
CA ILE A 235 23.42 29.82 -3.25
C ILE A 235 22.51 29.28 -4.36
N CYS A 236 21.58 30.10 -4.87
CA CYS A 236 20.81 29.78 -6.06
C CYS A 236 21.55 30.28 -7.31
N PRO A 237 22.04 29.40 -8.20
CA PRO A 237 22.73 29.83 -9.41
C PRO A 237 21.80 30.53 -10.41
N THR A 238 20.48 30.40 -10.25
CA THR A 238 19.51 30.96 -11.21
C THR A 238 19.05 32.37 -10.84
N CYS A 239 18.71 32.64 -9.58
CA CYS A 239 18.20 33.96 -9.16
C CYS A 239 19.13 34.72 -8.22
N GLY A 240 20.26 34.13 -7.80
CA GLY A 240 21.22 34.78 -6.91
C GLY A 240 20.81 34.80 -5.43
N TYR A 241 19.72 34.12 -5.04
CA TYR A 241 19.36 33.97 -3.63
C TYR A 241 20.48 33.30 -2.83
N THR A 242 20.83 33.87 -1.68
CA THR A 242 21.86 33.34 -0.78
C THR A 242 21.35 33.23 0.66
N LYS A 243 21.63 32.10 1.32
CA LYS A 243 21.34 31.89 2.76
C LYS A 243 22.54 31.26 3.46
N CYS A 244 23.13 32.01 4.38
CA CYS A 244 24.12 31.58 5.37
C CYS A 244 23.43 31.67 6.75
#